data_AF-A0A2V9JUZ7-F1
#
_entry.id   AF-A0A2V9JUZ7-F1
#
_cell.length_a   1.000
_cell.length_b   1.000
_cell.length_c   1.000
_cell.angle_alpha   90.00
_cell.angle_beta   90.00
_cell.angle_gamma   90.00
#
_symmetry.space_group_name_H-M   'P 1'
#
loop_
_entity.id
_entity.type
_entity.pdbx_description
1 polymer ?
#
loop_
_entity_poly.entity_id
_entity_poly.type
_entity_poly.pdbx_seq_one_letter_code
_entity_poly.pdbx_strand_id
1 'polypeptide(L)'
;MRVAVDNTHPLAFGLNKEEAAWVEGGEAFDVAQPSVQTPLRYAPRDLLMSGWLLGAGLIQGKAAVALVTRGKGQVILLGFRPQYRGQSYATFPLFFNALYYSAARPRGGSVGP
;
A
#
# COMPACT_ATOMS: atom_id res chain seq x y z
N MET A 1 -7.50 -4.04 10.14
CA MET A 1 -6.68 -2.84 10.39
C MET A 1 -7.14 -1.72 9.49
N ARG A 2 -7.25 -0.50 9.99
CA ARG A 2 -7.62 0.69 9.21
C ARG A 2 -6.42 1.17 8.40
N VAL A 3 -6.57 1.31 7.10
CA VAL A 3 -5.56 1.91 6.21
C VAL A 3 -6.13 3.14 5.51
N ALA A 4 -5.39 4.24 5.57
CA ALA A 4 -5.66 5.43 4.77
C ALA A 4 -5.10 5.21 3.36
N VAL A 5 -5.87 5.61 2.35
CA VAL A 5 -5.61 5.30 0.95
C VAL A 5 -5.58 6.57 0.12
N ASP A 6 -4.50 6.76 -0.63
CA ASP A 6 -4.45 7.72 -1.73
C ASP A 6 -4.96 7.06 -3.01
N ASN A 7 -6.28 7.11 -3.20
CA ASN A 7 -6.94 6.51 -4.35
C ASN A 7 -6.74 7.28 -5.68
N THR A 8 -5.99 8.39 -5.66
CA THR A 8 -5.54 9.06 -6.89
C THR A 8 -4.31 8.37 -7.49
N HIS A 9 -3.57 7.61 -6.68
CA HIS A 9 -2.43 6.83 -7.12
C HIS A 9 -2.88 5.57 -7.90
N PRO A 10 -2.29 5.23 -9.06
CA PRO A 10 -2.72 4.10 -9.89
C PRO A 10 -2.79 2.74 -9.15
N LEU A 11 -1.86 2.47 -8.23
CA LEU A 11 -1.88 1.24 -7.41
C LEU A 11 -3.13 1.13 -6.52
N ALA A 12 -3.71 2.24 -6.11
CA ALA A 12 -4.89 2.28 -5.23
C ALA A 12 -6.17 2.67 -5.97
N PHE A 13 -6.16 2.66 -7.30
CA PHE A 13 -7.34 2.97 -8.10
C PHE A 13 -8.49 2.00 -7.78
N GLY A 14 -9.69 2.56 -7.61
CA GLY A 14 -10.90 1.81 -7.27
C GLY A 14 -11.06 1.47 -5.78
N LEU A 15 -10.09 1.81 -4.93
CA LEU A 15 -10.23 1.73 -3.47
C LEU A 15 -10.92 2.99 -2.90
N ASN A 16 -11.58 2.84 -1.76
CA ASN A 16 -12.07 3.96 -0.96
C ASN A 16 -10.89 4.70 -0.32
N LYS A 17 -11.11 5.94 0.16
CA LYS A 17 -10.08 6.73 0.89
C LYS A 17 -9.60 6.07 2.19
N GLU A 18 -10.38 5.11 2.66
CA GLU A 18 -10.06 4.29 3.81
C GLU A 18 -10.53 2.87 3.53
N GLU A 19 -9.68 1.89 3.83
CA GLU A 19 -10.02 0.48 3.66
C GLU A 19 -9.74 -0.31 4.93
N ALA A 20 -10.41 -1.45 5.06
CA ALA A 20 -10.09 -2.47 6.05
C ALA A 20 -9.06 -3.45 5.46
N ALA A 21 -7.82 -3.39 5.96
CA ALA A 21 -6.78 -4.37 5.63
C ALA A 21 -6.81 -5.53 6.64
N TRP A 22 -6.91 -6.77 6.13
CA TRP A 22 -6.64 -7.96 6.93
C TRP A 22 -5.14 -8.12 7.12
N VAL A 23 -4.70 -8.24 8.37
CA VAL A 23 -3.28 -8.33 8.73
C VAL A 23 -3.12 -9.46 9.74
N GLU A 24 -2.40 -10.49 9.32
CA GLU A 24 -1.99 -11.63 10.14
C GLU A 24 -0.48 -11.79 9.93
N GLY A 25 0.29 -11.10 10.78
CA GLY A 25 1.70 -10.82 10.49
C GLY A 25 1.88 -9.90 9.26
N GLY A 26 3.12 -9.74 8.83
CA GLY A 26 3.49 -8.85 7.73
C GLY A 26 4.41 -7.72 8.18
N GLU A 27 4.54 -6.71 7.32
CA GLU A 27 5.51 -5.63 7.46
C GLU A 27 4.83 -4.26 7.45
N ALA A 28 5.43 -3.30 8.15
CA ALA A 28 5.09 -1.89 8.07
C ALA A 28 6.37 -1.10 7.81
N PHE A 29 6.36 -0.27 6.77
CA PHE A 29 7.59 0.33 6.27
C PHE A 29 7.78 1.75 6.78
N ASP A 30 8.96 2.03 7.31
CA ASP A 30 9.48 3.39 7.42
C ASP A 30 9.95 3.89 6.07
N VAL A 31 9.59 5.13 5.75
CA VAL A 31 9.87 5.73 4.45
C VAL A 31 11.05 6.67 4.62
N ALA A 32 12.23 6.19 4.25
CA ALA A 32 13.49 6.92 4.43
C ALA A 32 13.76 7.99 3.36
N GLN A 33 13.05 7.96 2.22
CA GLN A 33 13.29 8.85 1.08
C GLN A 33 11.98 9.43 0.55
N PRO A 34 11.92 10.74 0.23
CA PRO A 34 10.72 11.38 -0.33
C PRO A 34 10.27 10.83 -1.69
N SER A 35 11.19 10.19 -2.43
CA SER A 35 10.91 9.58 -3.74
C SER A 35 10.08 8.29 -3.65
N VAL A 36 9.96 7.69 -2.45
CA VAL A 36 9.14 6.50 -2.23
C VAL A 36 7.67 6.91 -2.15
N GLN A 37 6.86 6.36 -3.04
CA GLN A 37 5.42 6.62 -3.06
C GLN A 37 4.71 5.63 -2.13
N THR A 38 3.75 6.12 -1.35
CA THR A 38 3.06 5.33 -0.32
C THR A 38 1.55 5.42 -0.48
N PRO A 39 0.96 4.66 -1.42
CA PRO A 39 -0.45 4.78 -1.72
C PRO A 39 -1.35 4.32 -0.56
N LEU A 40 -0.84 3.47 0.35
CA LEU A 40 -1.55 3.06 1.56
C LEU A 40 -0.67 3.23 2.80
N ARG A 41 -1.24 3.78 3.86
CA ARG A 41 -0.63 3.89 5.20
C ARG A 41 -1.55 3.33 6.25
N TYR A 42 -0.99 2.69 7.28
CA TYR A 42 -1.75 2.37 8.48
C TYR A 42 -2.24 3.67 9.14
N ALA A 43 -3.50 3.68 9.57
CA ALA A 43 -4.08 4.88 10.17
C ALA A 43 -3.26 5.34 11.40
N PRO A 44 -3.01 6.65 11.56
CA PRO A 44 -2.22 7.17 12.67
C PRO A 44 -2.96 7.07 14.02
N ARG A 45 -4.29 6.95 13.99
CA ARG A 45 -5.19 6.78 15.13
C ARG A 45 -6.28 5.77 14.77
N ASP A 46 -6.94 5.21 15.79
CA ASP A 46 -8.06 4.28 15.62
C ASP A 46 -7.74 3.12 14.64
N LEU A 47 -6.50 2.64 14.72
CA LEU A 47 -5.91 1.69 13.78
C LEU A 47 -6.61 0.33 13.80
N LEU A 48 -6.99 -0.15 14.98
CA LEU A 48 -7.67 -1.43 15.13
C LEU A 48 -9.16 -1.26 14.85
N MET A 49 -9.64 -1.84 13.76
CA MET A 49 -11.09 -1.92 13.47
C MET A 49 -11.76 -3.06 14.22
N SER A 50 -11.08 -4.20 14.32
CA SER A 50 -11.54 -5.41 14.99
C SER A 50 -10.38 -6.39 15.16
N GLY A 51 -10.52 -7.35 16.08
CA GLY A 51 -9.50 -8.37 16.37
C GLY A 51 -8.58 -7.98 17.53
N TRP A 52 -7.33 -8.39 17.44
CA TRP A 52 -6.31 -8.17 18.47
C TRP A 52 -5.08 -7.47 17.88
N LEU A 53 -4.54 -6.48 18.60
CA LEU A 53 -3.34 -5.76 18.19
C LEU A 53 -2.43 -5.51 19.39
N LEU A 54 -1.24 -6.09 19.34
CA LEU A 54 -0.15 -5.75 20.25
C LEU A 54 0.83 -4.81 19.53
N GLY A 55 1.26 -3.74 20.20
CA GLY A 55 2.28 -2.84 19.66
C GLY A 55 1.79 -1.90 18.55
N ALA A 56 0.58 -1.35 18.68
CA ALA A 56 0.02 -0.40 17.69
C ALA A 56 0.99 0.74 17.31
N GLY A 57 1.74 1.27 18.28
CA GLY A 57 2.73 2.34 18.05
C GLY A 57 3.88 1.94 17.12
N LEU A 58 4.11 0.65 16.88
CA LEU A 58 5.12 0.17 15.93
C LEU A 58 4.68 0.25 14.48
N ILE A 59 3.39 0.48 14.19
CA ILE A 59 2.88 0.44 12.81
C ILE A 59 2.00 1.63 12.44
N GLN A 60 1.46 2.38 13.41
CA GLN A 60 0.67 3.58 13.16
C GLN A 60 1.40 4.59 12.28
N GLY A 61 0.73 5.07 11.22
CA GLY A 61 1.28 6.05 10.27
C GLY A 61 2.34 5.51 9.29
N LYS A 62 2.89 4.31 9.53
CA LYS A 62 3.84 3.66 8.63
C LYS A 62 3.18 3.25 7.32
N ALA A 63 3.98 3.11 6.28
CA ALA A 63 3.48 2.68 4.98
C ALA A 63 3.07 1.20 5.02
N ALA A 64 1.84 0.92 4.62
CA ALA A 64 1.34 -0.43 4.40
C ALA A 64 1.66 -0.91 2.97
N VAL A 65 1.81 0.04 2.03
CA VAL A 65 2.28 -0.20 0.67
C VAL A 65 3.32 0.85 0.30
N ALA A 66 4.40 0.43 -0.33
CA ALA A 66 5.44 1.31 -0.84
C ALA A 66 5.78 0.97 -2.29
N LEU A 67 5.98 2.00 -3.11
CA LEU A 67 6.48 1.92 -4.47
C LEU A 67 7.84 2.62 -4.54
N VAL A 68 8.85 1.88 -4.99
CA VAL A 68 10.24 2.32 -5.02
C VAL A 68 10.80 2.17 -6.42
N THR A 69 11.35 3.24 -6.98
CA THR A 69 12.12 3.16 -8.23
C THR A 69 13.54 2.67 -7.94
N ARG A 70 13.98 1.66 -8.69
CA ARG A 70 15.33 1.09 -8.63
C ARG A 70 15.85 0.83 -10.03
N GLY A 71 16.90 1.57 -10.42
CA GLY A 71 17.42 1.54 -11.79
C GLY A 71 16.34 1.92 -12.79
N LYS A 72 16.10 1.04 -13.76
CA LYS A 72 15.06 1.22 -14.81
C LYS A 72 13.70 0.63 -14.43
N GLY A 73 13.59 0.03 -13.24
CA GLY A 73 12.40 -0.70 -12.81
C GLY A 73 11.78 -0.11 -11.55
N GLN A 74 10.66 -0.71 -11.16
CA GLN A 74 9.90 -0.35 -9.98
C GLN A 74 9.66 -1.59 -9.12
N VAL A 75 9.74 -1.40 -7.81
CA VAL A 75 9.47 -2.44 -6.80
C VAL A 75 8.26 -1.99 -6.00
N ILE A 76 7.25 -2.85 -5.94
CA ILE A 76 6.04 -2.64 -5.14
C ILE A 76 6.13 -3.56 -3.93
N LEU A 77 6.12 -2.99 -2.73
CA LEU A 77 6.13 -3.71 -1.46
C LEU A 77 4.73 -3.67 -0.86
N LEU A 78 4.17 -4.85 -0.59
CA LEU A 78 2.88 -5.04 0.06
C LEU A 78 3.14 -5.56 1.47
N GLY A 79 2.83 -4.74 2.48
CA GLY A 79 3.09 -5.06 3.89
C GLY A 79 2.10 -6.05 4.49
N PHE A 80 1.01 -6.33 3.78
CA PHE A 80 0.00 -7.32 4.14
C PHE A 80 -0.39 -8.14 2.92
N ARG A 81 -1.16 -9.20 3.11
CA ARG A 81 -1.61 -10.10 2.05
C ARG A 81 -2.97 -9.61 1.49
N PRO A 82 -3.01 -8.84 0.38
CA PRO A 82 -4.30 -8.40 -0.16
C PRO A 82 -5.18 -9.53 -0.66
N GLN A 83 -4.59 -10.68 -1.06
CA GLN A 83 -5.26 -11.84 -1.65
C GLN A 83 -5.69 -12.92 -0.64
N TYR A 84 -5.86 -12.57 0.64
CA TYR A 84 -6.15 -13.55 1.69
C TYR A 84 -7.51 -14.25 1.46
N ARG A 85 -7.50 -15.60 1.48
CA ARG A 85 -8.70 -16.42 1.26
C ARG A 85 -9.59 -16.37 2.49
N GLY A 86 -10.88 -16.03 2.31
CA GLY A 86 -11.87 -16.00 3.40
C GLY A 86 -12.10 -14.62 4.03
N GLN A 87 -11.66 -13.54 3.37
CA GLN A 87 -11.95 -12.16 3.77
C GLN A 87 -12.60 -11.38 2.63
N SER A 88 -13.14 -10.21 2.96
CA SER A 88 -13.72 -9.29 1.97
C SER A 88 -12.71 -8.91 0.89
N TYR A 89 -13.17 -8.85 -0.36
CA TYR A 89 -12.35 -8.46 -1.53
C TYR A 89 -11.93 -6.98 -1.55
N ALA A 90 -12.08 -6.26 -0.44
CA ALA A 90 -11.84 -4.82 -0.33
C ALA A 90 -10.44 -4.42 -0.80
N THR A 91 -9.41 -5.23 -0.47
CA THR A 91 -8.02 -4.95 -0.87
C THR A 91 -7.55 -5.73 -2.10
N PHE A 92 -8.40 -6.57 -2.73
CA PHE A 92 -8.03 -7.30 -3.95
C PHE A 92 -7.65 -6.39 -5.12
N PRO A 93 -8.32 -5.24 -5.35
CA PRO A 93 -7.93 -4.33 -6.43
C PRO A 93 -6.45 -3.94 -6.37
N LEU A 94 -5.87 -3.77 -5.18
CA LEU A 94 -4.44 -3.44 -5.00
C LEU A 94 -3.51 -4.46 -5.68
N PHE A 95 -3.80 -5.76 -5.53
CA PHE A 95 -2.99 -6.83 -6.12
C PHE A 95 -3.06 -6.79 -7.65
N PHE A 96 -4.26 -6.67 -8.22
CA PHE A 96 -4.43 -6.58 -9.67
C PHE A 96 -3.87 -5.28 -10.24
N ASN A 97 -4.06 -4.15 -9.55
CA ASN A 97 -3.48 -2.88 -9.93
C ASN A 97 -1.95 -2.95 -9.97
N ALA A 98 -1.30 -3.67 -9.05
CA ALA A 98 0.15 -3.89 -9.08
C ALA A 98 0.59 -4.67 -10.34
N LEU A 99 -0.17 -5.70 -10.74
CA LEU A 99 0.09 -6.43 -11.98
C LEU A 99 -0.11 -5.53 -13.21
N TYR A 100 -1.20 -4.79 -13.29
CA TYR A 100 -1.44 -3.85 -14.39
C TYR A 100 -0.40 -2.73 -14.44
N TYR A 101 0.04 -2.24 -13.28
CA TYR A 101 1.07 -1.22 -13.17
C TYR A 101 2.40 -1.69 -13.77
N SER A 102 2.74 -2.97 -13.65
CA SER A 102 3.96 -3.53 -14.26
C SER A 102 3.95 -3.50 -15.79
N ALA A 103 2.76 -3.56 -16.40
CA ALA A 103 2.58 -3.51 -17.86
C ALA A 103 2.26 -2.10 -18.37
N ALA A 104 1.89 -1.18 -17.48
CA ALA A 104 1.59 0.19 -17.84
C ALA A 104 2.88 0.91 -18.28
N ARG A 105 2.87 1.48 -19.48
CA ARG A 105 3.95 2.36 -19.90
C ARG A 105 3.96 3.59 -18.98
N PRO A 106 5.14 4.02 -18.47
CA PRO A 106 5.22 5.28 -17.75
C PRO A 106 4.67 6.39 -18.64
N ARG A 107 3.74 7.21 -18.15
CA ARG A 107 3.45 8.49 -18.80
C ARG A 107 4.75 9.29 -18.76
N GLY A 108 5.32 9.52 -19.94
CA GLY A 108 6.68 10.04 -20.18
C GLY A 108 7.33 10.78 -19.02
N GLY A 109 8.33 10.15 -18.41
CA GLY A 109 9.36 10.87 -17.68
C GLY A 109 10.30 11.49 -18.69
N SER A 110 10.38 12.82 -18.73
CA SER A 110 11.40 13.53 -19.49
C SER A 110 12.78 13.04 -19.05
N VAL A 111 13.45 12.31 -19.93
CA VAL A 111 14.90 12.19 -19.88
C VAL A 111 15.41 13.59 -20.25
N GLY A 112 15.79 14.37 -19.24
CA GLY A 112 16.58 15.58 -19.44
C GLY A 112 17.99 15.23 -19.92
N PRO A 113 18.68 16.19 -20.59
CA PRO A 113 19.71 15.95 -21.60
C PRO A 113 20.91 15.13 -21.15
#